data_AF-A0A653DB44-F1
#
_entry.id   AF-A0A653DB44-F1
#
_cell.length_a   1.000
_cell.length_b   1.000
_cell.length_c   1.000
_cell.angle_alpha   90.00
_cell.angle_beta   90.00
_cell.angle_gamma   90.00
#
_symmetry.space_group_name_H-M   'P 1'
#
loop_
_entity.id
_entity.type
_entity.pdbx_description
1 polymer ?
#
loop_
_entity_poly.entity_id
_entity_poly.type
_entity_poly.pdbx_seq_one_letter_code
_entity_poly.pdbx_strand_id
1 'polypeptide(L)'
;MAPKYVIKLHNIIAFFKDEEKLVSKGENAVESGHVNSLVSDADLHLIRGKVHASMKDRHYNVEIEFDSDWVIQSATCNCPTG
;
A
#
# COMPACT_ATOMS: atom_id res chain seq x y z
N MET A 1 -13.32 4.59 -24.75
CA MET A 1 -12.99 5.33 -23.50
C MET A 1 -11.62 4.86 -23.05
N ALA A 2 -10.72 5.78 -22.71
CA ALA A 2 -9.45 5.39 -22.10
C ALA A 2 -9.74 4.73 -20.73
N PRO A 3 -8.99 3.69 -20.33
CA PRO A 3 -9.12 3.09 -19.01
C PRO A 3 -8.86 4.15 -17.94
N LYS A 4 -9.73 4.19 -16.92
CA LYS A 4 -9.59 5.09 -15.76
C LYS A 4 -8.99 4.31 -14.61
N TYR A 5 -7.71 4.53 -14.35
CA TYR A 5 -6.98 3.96 -13.22
C TYR A 5 -7.08 4.92 -12.03
N VAL A 6 -8.20 4.89 -11.31
CA VAL A 6 -8.50 5.85 -10.24
C VAL A 6 -8.74 5.12 -8.94
N ILE A 7 -7.76 5.20 -8.02
CA ILE A 7 -7.93 4.76 -6.64
C ILE A 7 -8.71 5.84 -5.89
N LYS A 8 -9.84 5.46 -5.31
CA LYS A 8 -10.68 6.38 -4.53
C LYS A 8 -10.23 6.39 -3.08
N LEU A 9 -10.03 7.57 -2.51
CA LEU A 9 -9.60 7.73 -1.11
C LEU A 9 -10.51 7.01 -0.12
N HIS A 10 -11.83 7.03 -0.36
CA HIS A 10 -12.77 6.33 0.53
C HIS A 10 -12.58 4.81 0.56
N ASN A 11 -12.08 4.19 -0.52
CA ASN A 11 -11.78 2.75 -0.54
C ASN A 11 -10.58 2.44 0.36
N ILE A 12 -9.57 3.32 0.37
CA ILE A 12 -8.40 3.20 1.25
C ILE A 12 -8.86 3.30 2.71
N ILE A 13 -9.65 4.33 3.05
CA ILE A 13 -10.15 4.51 4.42
C ILE A 13 -11.04 3.33 4.84
N ALA A 14 -11.91 2.86 3.94
CA ALA A 14 -12.78 1.70 4.21
C ALA A 14 -11.97 0.40 4.45
N PHE A 15 -10.86 0.21 3.75
CA PHE A 15 -9.96 -0.93 3.96
C PHE A 15 -9.37 -0.93 5.37
N PHE A 16 -9.04 0.25 5.91
CA PHE A 16 -8.50 0.40 7.27
C PHE A 16 -9.55 0.75 8.34
N LYS A 17 -10.86 0.55 8.07
CA LYS A 17 -11.94 1.00 8.97
C LYS A 17 -11.81 0.51 10.42
N ASP A 18 -11.29 -0.71 10.61
CA ASP A 18 -11.14 -1.33 11.94
C ASP A 18 -9.77 -1.01 12.56
N GLU A 19 -8.87 -0.40 11.79
CA GLU A 19 -7.48 -0.10 12.15
C GLU A 19 -7.05 1.30 11.69
N GLU A 20 -7.91 2.31 11.85
CA GLU A 20 -7.67 3.68 11.33
C GLU A 20 -6.32 4.29 11.75
N LYS A 21 -5.81 3.89 12.93
CA LYS A 21 -4.49 4.31 13.43
C LYS A 21 -3.33 3.89 12.51
N LEU A 22 -3.50 2.84 11.70
CA LEU A 22 -2.51 2.40 10.73
C LEU A 22 -2.35 3.39 9.58
N VAL A 23 -3.42 4.11 9.20
CA VAL A 23 -3.34 5.16 8.18
C VAL A 23 -2.37 6.25 8.64
N SER A 24 -2.54 6.78 9.85
CA SER A 24 -1.62 7.79 10.39
C SER A 24 -0.18 7.28 10.57
N LYS A 25 0.00 6.01 10.93
CA LYS A 25 1.34 5.39 10.98
C LYS A 25 1.96 5.27 9.59
N GLY A 26 1.17 4.94 8.58
CA GLY A 26 1.59 4.91 7.18
C GLY A 26 2.06 6.27 6.69
N GLU A 27 1.30 7.33 6.95
CA GLU A 27 1.68 8.71 6.62
C GLU A 27 3.02 9.10 7.28
N ASN A 28 3.18 8.81 8.58
CA ASN A 28 4.44 9.05 9.28
C ASN A 28 5.62 8.28 8.65
N ALA A 29 5.40 7.05 8.17
CA ALA A 29 6.44 6.26 7.51
C ALA A 29 6.86 6.88 6.17
N VAL A 30 5.92 7.48 5.43
CA VAL A 30 6.21 8.23 4.20
C VAL A 30 7.02 9.48 4.53
N GLU A 31 6.56 10.30 5.48
CA GLU A 31 7.20 11.57 5.86
C GLU A 31 8.63 11.36 6.39
N SER A 32 8.85 10.27 7.11
CA SER A 32 10.16 9.92 7.67
C SER A 32 11.08 9.17 6.69
N GLY A 33 10.66 8.99 5.43
CA GLY A 33 11.49 8.36 4.39
C GLY A 33 11.63 6.84 4.50
N HIS A 34 10.75 6.17 5.25
CA HIS A 34 10.71 4.71 5.38
C HIS A 34 9.92 4.02 4.26
N VAL A 35 9.43 4.78 3.27
CA VAL A 35 8.89 4.24 2.02
C VAL A 35 9.88 4.55 0.91
N ASN A 36 10.67 3.55 0.52
CA ASN A 36 11.83 3.73 -0.34
C ASN A 36 11.48 3.77 -1.83
N SER A 37 10.45 3.02 -2.23
CA SER A 37 10.00 2.98 -3.63
C SER A 37 8.58 2.49 -3.73
N LEU A 38 7.84 3.01 -4.71
CA LEU A 38 6.51 2.55 -5.09
C LEU A 38 6.43 2.45 -6.61
N VAL A 39 5.92 1.33 -7.11
CA VAL A 39 5.66 1.08 -8.53
C VAL A 39 4.21 0.62 -8.66
N SER A 40 3.45 1.28 -9.54
CA SER A 40 2.09 0.86 -9.89
C SER A 40 2.08 0.20 -11.27
N ASP A 41 1.52 -1.00 -11.34
CA ASP A 41 1.22 -1.70 -12.59
C ASP A 41 -0.31 -1.66 -12.80
N ALA A 42 -0.74 -0.82 -13.72
CA ALA A 42 -2.16 -0.58 -13.96
C ALA A 42 -2.84 -1.72 -14.72
N ASP A 43 -2.08 -2.48 -15.50
CA ASP A 43 -2.61 -3.62 -16.26
C ASP A 43 -2.79 -4.83 -15.34
N LEU A 44 -1.88 -5.01 -14.37
CA LEU A 44 -1.98 -6.05 -13.35
C LEU A 44 -2.82 -5.67 -12.12
N HIS A 45 -3.35 -4.45 -12.06
CA HIS A 45 -4.12 -3.92 -10.93
C HIS A 45 -3.35 -4.04 -9.60
N LEU A 46 -2.11 -3.55 -9.59
CA LEU A 46 -1.17 -3.92 -8.53
C LEU A 46 -0.22 -2.77 -8.18
N ILE A 47 0.05 -2.59 -6.90
CA ILE A 47 1.08 -1.68 -6.40
C ILE A 47 2.13 -2.49 -5.66
N ARG A 48 3.40 -2.29 -6.03
CA ARG A 48 4.55 -2.86 -5.33
C ARG A 48 5.33 -1.76 -4.64
N GLY A 49 5.57 -1.95 -3.35
CA GLY A 49 6.32 -1.05 -2.50
C GLY A 49 7.55 -1.71 -1.91
N LYS A 50 8.56 -0.90 -1.59
CA LYS A 50 9.61 -1.28 -0.64
C LYS A 50 9.55 -0.34 0.55
N VAL A 51 9.46 -0.94 1.74
CA VAL A 51 9.38 -0.21 3.01
C VAL A 51 10.55 -0.59 3.91
N HIS A 52 11.08 0.37 4.65
CA HIS A 52 12.17 0.20 5.59
C HIS A 52 11.63 -0.18 6.98
N ALA A 53 12.28 -1.13 7.64
CA ALA A 53 11.94 -1.54 8.99
C ALA A 53 12.53 -0.56 10.02
N SER A 54 11.71 0.03 10.88
CA SER A 54 12.16 1.06 11.85
C SER A 54 13.32 0.65 12.78
N MET A 55 13.56 -0.65 12.97
CA MET A 55 14.54 -1.18 13.95
C MET A 55 15.77 -1.86 13.32
N LYS A 56 15.79 -2.10 12.01
CA LYS A 56 16.89 -2.82 11.33
C LYS A 56 17.08 -2.22 9.95
N ASP A 57 18.30 -2.24 9.42
CA ASP A 57 18.55 -1.89 8.01
C ASP A 57 18.05 -3.00 7.07
N ARG A 58 16.73 -3.21 7.11
CA ARG A 58 16.02 -4.27 6.41
C ARG A 58 14.85 -3.66 5.68
N HIS A 59 14.72 -4.06 4.43
CA HIS A 59 13.63 -3.62 3.57
C HIS A 59 12.66 -4.79 3.38
N TYR A 60 11.37 -4.47 3.39
CA TYR A 60 10.29 -5.39 3.10
C TYR A 60 9.63 -5.01 1.79
N ASN A 61 9.21 -6.03 1.04
CA ASN A 61 8.40 -5.85 -0.15
C ASN A 61 6.94 -5.90 0.26
N VAL A 62 6.17 -4.93 -0.21
CA VAL A 62 4.73 -4.82 -0.02
C VAL A 62 4.07 -4.95 -1.39
N GLU A 63 2.99 -5.71 -1.46
CA GLU A 63 2.18 -5.87 -2.66
C GLU A 63 0.72 -5.61 -2.31
N ILE A 64 0.08 -4.70 -3.05
CA ILE A 64 -1.33 -4.35 -2.89
C ILE A 64 -2.03 -4.69 -4.20
N GLU A 65 -3.03 -5.56 -4.13
CA GLU A 65 -3.82 -6.00 -5.27
C GLU A 65 -5.18 -5.31 -5.25
N PHE A 66 -5.61 -4.88 -6.43
CA PHE A 66 -6.88 -4.21 -6.65
C PHE A 66 -7.79 -5.06 -7.53
N ASP A 67 -9.10 -4.90 -7.37
CA ASP A 67 -10.06 -5.41 -8.33
C ASP A 67 -10.20 -4.49 -9.56
N SER A 68 -11.09 -4.87 -10.48
CA SER A 68 -11.39 -4.10 -11.68
C SER A 68 -11.97 -2.70 -11.42
N ASP A 69 -12.51 -2.46 -10.22
CA ASP A 69 -13.06 -1.18 -9.76
C ASP A 69 -12.06 -0.36 -8.94
N TRP A 70 -10.80 -0.81 -8.87
CA TRP A 70 -9.73 -0.19 -8.09
C TRP A 70 -10.04 -0.14 -6.58
N VAL A 71 -10.73 -1.16 -6.09
CA VAL A 71 -10.92 -1.45 -4.65
C VAL A 71 -9.80 -2.40 -4.20
N ILE A 72 -9.21 -2.13 -3.04
CA ILE A 72 -8.17 -2.99 -2.46
C ILE A 72 -8.79 -4.35 -2.12
N GLN A 73 -8.30 -5.42 -2.77
CA GLN A 73 -8.68 -6.79 -2.43
C GLN A 73 -7.75 -7.40 -1.39
N SER A 74 -6.45 -7.17 -1.55
CA SER A 74 -5.44 -7.76 -0.69
C SER A 74 -4.26 -6.81 -0.51
N ALA A 75 -3.63 -6.89 0.66
CA ALA A 75 -2.36 -6.25 0.93
C ALA A 75 -1.47 -7.28 1.62
N THR A 76 -0.30 -7.53 1.05
CA THR A 76 0.65 -8.50 1.57
C THR A 76 1.99 -7.83 1.80
N CYS A 77 2.64 -8.20 2.90
CA CYS A 77 4.01 -7.80 3.20
C CYS A 77 4.82 -9.05 3.51
N ASN A 78 6.06 -9.08 3.04
CA ASN A 78 6.98 -10.17 3.38
C ASN A 78 7.64 -9.99 4.75
N CYS A 79 7.11 -9.09 5.58
CA CYS A 79 7.54 -8.91 6.95
C CYS A 79 7.06 -10.08 7.83
N PRO A 80 7.82 -10.46 8.88
CA PRO A 80 7.54 -11.66 9.67
C PRO A 80 6.19 -11.64 10.40
N THR A 81 5.57 -10.48 10.55
CA THR A 81 4.25 -10.31 11.16
C THR A 81 3.09 -10.27 10.17
N GLY A 82 3.37 -10.32 8.85
CA GLY A 82 2.34 -10.12 7.82
C GLY A 82 1.93 -8.67 7.78
#